data_AF-A0A0K0DEL8-F1
#
_entry.id   AF-A0A0K0DEL8-F1
#
_cell.length_a   1.000
_cell.length_b   1.000
_cell.length_c   1.000
_cell.angle_alpha   90.00
_cell.angle_beta   90.00
_cell.angle_gamma   90.00
#
_symmetry.space_group_name_H-M   'P 1'
#
loop_
_entity.id
_entity.type
_entity.pdbx_description
1 polymer ?
#
loop_
_entity_poly.entity_id
_entity_poly.type
_entity_poly.pdbx_seq_one_letter_code
_entity_poly.pdbx_strand_id
1 'polypeptide(L)'
;MSSLKRLIDVGTVSQLLKNNIINKQGVRLLDCSYDQSLVAKKPDWKHFQKEFYGNFNKLLAEPCTSKQLYLSGHIPTALHICLGVATYPSEYERYALYPPEIFQEYVQILGINADEHLILYARGILGGMLHAAKIAWLFKTYGHEKVSLIDGGYDEWIKQGYEITKDDVKLSVSCKITVL
;
A
#
# COMPACT_ATOMS: atom_id res chain seq x y z
N MET A 1 13.95 18.20 -4.44
CA MET A 1 12.90 17.70 -5.36
C MET A 1 11.70 18.62 -5.28
N SER A 2 11.13 19.04 -6.41
CA SER A 2 9.82 19.70 -6.41
C SER A 2 8.77 18.76 -5.81
N SER A 3 7.81 19.31 -5.07
CA SER A 3 6.72 18.51 -4.49
C SER A 3 5.91 17.86 -5.61
N LEU A 4 5.72 16.54 -5.53
CA LEU A 4 4.86 15.83 -6.48
C LEU A 4 3.40 16.27 -6.29
N LYS A 5 2.65 16.36 -7.40
CA LYS A 5 1.22 16.65 -7.37
C LYS A 5 0.46 15.51 -6.69
N ARG A 6 -0.74 15.80 -6.15
CA ARG A 6 -1.62 14.79 -5.54
C ARG A 6 -2.07 13.69 -6.51
N LEU A 7 -2.15 14.00 -7.79
CA LEU A 7 -2.46 13.07 -8.87
C LEU A 7 -1.36 13.21 -9.93
N ILE A 8 -0.76 12.10 -10.33
CA ILE A 8 0.33 12.03 -11.31
C ILE A 8 0.04 10.97 -12.36
N ASP A 9 0.48 11.18 -13.60
CA ASP A 9 0.33 10.19 -14.67
C ASP A 9 1.40 9.08 -14.59
N VAL A 10 1.14 7.98 -15.30
CA VAL A 10 2.06 6.83 -15.39
C VAL A 10 3.40 7.17 -16.04
N GLY A 11 3.47 8.19 -16.91
CA GLY A 11 4.71 8.65 -17.52
C GLY A 11 5.65 9.32 -16.51
N THR A 12 5.10 10.11 -15.59
CA THR A 12 5.82 10.67 -14.45
C THR A 12 6.45 9.56 -13.61
N VAL A 13 5.70 8.49 -13.31
CA VAL A 13 6.20 7.35 -12.52
C VAL A 13 7.28 6.57 -13.29
N SER A 14 7.11 6.38 -14.59
CA SER A 14 8.12 5.78 -15.48
C SER A 14 9.44 6.57 -15.46
N GLN A 15 9.38 7.91 -15.46
CA GLN A 15 10.57 8.75 -15.34
C GLN A 15 11.24 8.61 -13.96
N LEU A 16 10.46 8.55 -12.87
CA LEU A 16 11.01 8.35 -11.53
C LEU A 16 11.74 7.00 -11.39
N LEU A 17 11.21 5.95 -12.01
CA LEU A 17 11.85 4.63 -12.09
C LEU A 17 13.15 4.67 -12.89
N LYS A 18 13.12 5.25 -14.11
CA LYS A 18 14.31 5.40 -14.96
C LYS A 18 15.43 6.18 -14.28
N ASN A 19 15.06 7.18 -13.49
CA ASN A 19 16.00 8.01 -12.72
C ASN A 19 16.41 7.39 -11.37
N ASN A 20 15.96 6.16 -11.06
CA ASN A 20 16.35 5.41 -9.87
C ASN A 20 16.01 6.13 -8.55
N ILE A 21 14.88 6.84 -8.53
CA ILE A 21 14.42 7.64 -7.38
C ILE A 21 13.59 6.79 -6.41
N ILE A 22 12.70 5.94 -6.95
CA ILE A 22 11.77 5.13 -6.14
C ILE A 22 12.54 4.18 -5.23
N ASN A 23 12.14 4.13 -3.96
CA ASN A 23 12.75 3.39 -2.85
C ASN A 23 14.21 3.77 -2.53
N LYS A 24 14.73 4.88 -3.08
CA LYS A 24 16.12 5.34 -2.84
C LYS A 24 16.22 6.78 -2.38
N GLN A 25 15.36 7.66 -2.90
CA GLN A 25 15.44 9.11 -2.65
C GLN A 25 14.16 9.64 -1.99
N GLY A 26 13.74 9.00 -0.88
CA GLY A 26 12.59 9.45 -0.09
C GLY A 26 11.25 9.35 -0.83
N VAL A 27 11.13 8.46 -1.81
CA VAL A 27 9.87 8.15 -2.50
C VAL A 27 9.59 6.66 -2.33
N ARG A 28 8.33 6.30 -2.07
CA ARG A 28 7.86 4.92 -2.01
C ARG A 28 6.73 4.73 -3.01
N LEU A 29 6.76 3.62 -3.73
CA LEU A 29 5.67 3.23 -4.63
C LEU A 29 4.93 2.05 -3.99
N LEU A 30 3.62 2.18 -3.80
CA LEU A 30 2.80 1.16 -3.16
C LEU A 30 1.71 0.64 -4.12
N ASP A 31 1.67 -0.67 -4.30
CA ASP A 31 0.53 -1.39 -4.86
C ASP A 31 -0.50 -1.63 -3.75
N CYS A 32 -1.62 -0.94 -3.86
CA CYS A 32 -2.74 -0.95 -2.93
C CYS A 32 -3.93 -1.77 -3.47
N SER A 33 -3.69 -2.65 -4.45
CA SER A 33 -4.75 -3.41 -5.11
C SER A 33 -5.57 -4.21 -4.10
N TYR A 34 -6.89 -4.17 -4.24
CA TYR A 34 -7.79 -4.92 -3.40
C TYR A 34 -8.90 -5.51 -4.26
N ASP A 35 -9.26 -6.75 -3.96
CA ASP A 35 -10.33 -7.45 -4.67
C ASP A 35 -11.67 -7.25 -3.94
N GLN A 36 -12.52 -6.37 -4.49
CA GLN A 36 -13.86 -6.15 -3.97
C GLN A 36 -14.82 -7.30 -4.29
N SER A 37 -14.56 -8.07 -5.35
CA SER A 37 -15.42 -9.22 -5.71
C SER A 37 -15.34 -10.33 -4.67
N LEU A 38 -14.32 -10.27 -3.81
CA LEU A 38 -14.09 -11.17 -2.68
C LEU A 38 -14.29 -10.50 -1.33
N VAL A 39 -15.17 -9.49 -1.22
CA VAL A 39 -15.67 -9.06 0.10
C VAL A 39 -16.54 -10.19 0.66
N ALA A 40 -15.87 -11.24 1.13
CA ALA A 40 -16.45 -12.37 1.82
C ALA A 40 -17.12 -11.89 3.11
N LYS A 41 -17.85 -12.77 3.81
CA LYS A 41 -18.43 -12.45 5.12
C LYS A 41 -17.42 -11.73 6.02
N LYS A 42 -17.88 -10.74 6.80
CA LYS A 42 -17.02 -10.02 7.76
C LYS A 42 -16.30 -11.06 8.63
N PRO A 43 -14.96 -11.00 8.76
CA PRO A 43 -14.24 -11.94 9.59
C PRO A 43 -14.79 -11.94 11.03
N ASP A 44 -14.70 -13.07 11.72
CA ASP A 44 -15.05 -13.14 13.13
C ASP A 44 -14.08 -12.26 13.93
N TRP A 45 -14.60 -11.14 14.41
CA TRP A 45 -13.81 -10.15 15.15
C TRP A 45 -13.28 -10.71 16.46
N LYS A 46 -13.98 -11.65 17.12
CA LYS A 46 -13.52 -12.25 18.39
C LYS A 46 -12.32 -13.15 18.14
N HIS A 47 -12.40 -13.96 17.10
CA HIS A 47 -11.27 -14.79 16.67
C HIS A 47 -10.08 -13.92 16.24
N PHE A 48 -10.32 -12.89 15.42
CA PHE A 48 -9.26 -11.96 14.98
C PHE A 48 -8.59 -11.28 16.18
N GLN A 49 -9.38 -10.77 17.12
CA GLN A 49 -8.89 -10.08 18.31
C GLN A 49 -7.96 -10.97 19.13
N LYS A 50 -8.30 -12.26 19.26
CA LYS A 50 -7.51 -13.22 20.04
C LYS A 50 -6.24 -13.67 19.31
N GLU A 51 -6.33 -13.91 18.01
CA GLU A 51 -5.30 -14.66 17.28
C GLU A 51 -4.36 -13.80 16.43
N PHE A 52 -4.80 -12.60 16.02
CA PHE A 52 -4.11 -11.81 14.98
C PHE A 52 -3.89 -10.34 15.31
N TYR A 53 -4.69 -9.75 16.21
CA TYR A 53 -4.65 -8.31 16.48
C TYR A 53 -3.23 -7.83 16.86
N GLY A 54 -2.69 -6.90 16.07
CA GLY A 54 -1.33 -6.37 16.23
C GLY A 54 -0.20 -7.32 15.81
N ASN A 55 -0.48 -8.59 15.48
CA ASN A 55 0.55 -9.55 15.06
C ASN A 55 0.73 -9.52 13.53
N PHE A 56 1.42 -8.50 13.03
CA PHE A 56 1.61 -8.28 11.59
C PHE A 56 2.41 -9.37 10.89
N ASN A 57 3.38 -9.99 11.56
CA ASN A 57 4.14 -11.10 10.98
C ASN A 57 3.22 -12.30 10.70
N LYS A 58 2.31 -12.62 11.63
CA LYS A 58 1.31 -13.67 11.42
C LYS A 58 0.32 -13.27 10.32
N LEU A 59 -0.19 -12.04 10.34
CA LEU A 59 -1.10 -11.52 9.32
C LEU A 59 -0.50 -11.53 7.90
N LEU A 60 0.78 -11.20 7.76
CA LEU A 60 1.49 -11.20 6.47
C LEU A 60 1.81 -12.60 5.97
N ALA A 61 1.83 -13.61 6.84
CA ALA A 61 2.00 -15.01 6.47
C ALA A 61 0.68 -15.65 5.98
N GLU A 62 -0.47 -15.05 6.30
CA GLU A 62 -1.77 -15.56 5.86
C GLU A 62 -1.96 -15.38 4.34
N PRO A 63 -2.63 -16.33 3.67
CA PRO A 63 -3.01 -16.18 2.28
C PRO A 63 -3.83 -14.91 2.05
N CYS A 64 -3.41 -14.11 1.08
CA CYS A 64 -4.04 -12.84 0.77
C CYS A 64 -4.26 -12.69 -0.74
N THR A 65 -5.50 -12.55 -1.20
CA THR A 65 -5.77 -12.37 -2.64
C THR A 65 -5.15 -11.11 -3.20
N SER A 66 -5.14 -10.03 -2.41
CA SER A 66 -4.46 -8.78 -2.79
C SER A 66 -2.95 -9.02 -3.04
N LYS A 67 -2.30 -9.87 -2.23
CA LYS A 67 -0.91 -10.29 -2.47
C LYS A 67 -0.77 -11.13 -3.74
N GLN A 68 -1.70 -12.05 -4.00
CA GLN A 68 -1.70 -12.86 -5.21
C GLN A 68 -1.84 -12.00 -6.49
N LEU A 69 -2.69 -10.97 -6.46
CA LEU A 69 -2.82 -10.00 -7.55
C LEU A 69 -1.52 -9.22 -7.78
N TYR A 70 -0.87 -8.78 -6.70
CA TYR A 70 0.44 -8.14 -6.80
C TYR A 70 1.50 -9.06 -7.43
N LEU A 71 1.56 -10.33 -6.99
CA LEU A 71 2.50 -11.33 -7.52
C LEU A 71 2.17 -11.80 -8.95
N SER A 72 0.96 -11.52 -9.46
CA SER A 72 0.62 -11.80 -10.87
C SER A 72 1.22 -10.76 -11.83
N GLY A 73 1.63 -9.60 -11.32
CA GLY A 73 2.27 -8.52 -12.06
C GLY A 73 2.01 -7.18 -11.39
N HIS A 74 3.05 -6.37 -11.19
CA HIS A 74 2.98 -5.04 -10.58
C HIS A 74 4.07 -4.11 -11.14
N ILE A 75 3.97 -2.81 -10.85
CA ILE A 75 4.95 -1.82 -11.29
C ILE A 75 6.31 -2.12 -10.62
N PRO A 76 7.44 -2.16 -11.34
CA PRO A 76 8.74 -2.46 -10.77
C PRO A 76 9.04 -1.64 -9.52
N THR A 77 9.64 -2.28 -8.51
CA THR A 77 9.97 -1.71 -7.19
C THR A 77 8.76 -1.38 -6.29
N ALA A 78 7.52 -1.50 -6.76
CA ALA A 78 6.36 -1.24 -5.92
C ALA A 78 6.29 -2.24 -4.75
N LEU A 79 5.97 -1.75 -3.56
CA LEU A 79 5.71 -2.56 -2.37
C LEU A 79 4.22 -2.88 -2.30
N HIS A 80 3.91 -4.09 -1.86
CA HIS A 80 2.53 -4.47 -1.58
C HIS A 80 2.07 -3.95 -0.22
N ILE A 81 0.90 -3.30 -0.18
CA ILE A 81 0.21 -2.98 1.07
C ILE A 81 -1.19 -3.61 1.06
N CYS A 82 -1.49 -4.38 2.11
CA CYS A 82 -2.79 -5.04 2.23
C CYS A 82 -3.69 -4.22 3.16
N LEU A 83 -4.82 -3.72 2.64
CA LEU A 83 -5.80 -2.99 3.44
C LEU A 83 -6.27 -3.79 4.67
N GLY A 84 -6.48 -5.10 4.53
CA GLY A 84 -6.93 -5.96 5.63
C GLY A 84 -5.87 -6.23 6.69
N VAL A 85 -4.58 -6.01 6.39
CA VAL A 85 -3.48 -6.05 7.38
C VAL A 85 -3.28 -4.66 7.99
N ALA A 86 -3.42 -3.61 7.19
CA ALA A 86 -3.32 -2.21 7.60
C ALA A 86 -4.50 -1.73 8.49
N THR A 87 -5.57 -2.51 8.58
CA THR A 87 -6.76 -2.28 9.40
C THR A 87 -7.16 -3.60 10.08
N TYR A 88 -8.22 -3.60 10.89
CA TYR A 88 -8.75 -4.83 11.48
C TYR A 88 -10.28 -4.89 11.47
N PRO A 89 -10.86 -6.11 11.49
CA PRO A 89 -12.29 -6.29 11.70
C PRO A 89 -12.63 -6.11 13.18
N SER A 90 -13.20 -4.96 13.55
CA SER A 90 -13.74 -4.72 14.90
C SER A 90 -15.12 -5.36 15.07
N GLU A 91 -15.74 -5.21 16.24
CA GLU A 91 -17.13 -5.63 16.45
C GLU A 91 -18.09 -4.97 15.47
N TYR A 92 -17.90 -3.67 15.19
CA TYR A 92 -18.83 -2.86 14.40
C TYR A 92 -18.43 -2.75 12.92
N GLU A 93 -17.13 -2.70 12.64
CA GLU A 93 -16.62 -2.35 11.30
C GLU A 93 -15.68 -3.42 10.74
N ARG A 94 -15.58 -3.54 9.42
CA ARG A 94 -14.65 -4.48 8.77
C ARG A 94 -13.20 -3.96 8.74
N TYR A 95 -13.04 -2.65 8.62
CA TYR A 95 -11.76 -1.98 8.41
C TYR A 95 -11.59 -0.87 9.44
N ALA A 96 -11.61 -1.24 10.71
CA ALA A 96 -11.32 -0.34 11.81
C ALA A 96 -9.84 0.04 11.84
N LEU A 97 -9.56 1.26 12.30
CA LEU A 97 -8.21 1.80 12.40
C LEU A 97 -7.53 1.31 13.67
N TYR A 98 -6.30 0.81 13.55
CA TYR A 98 -5.47 0.53 14.71
C TYR A 98 -5.13 1.83 15.47
N PRO A 99 -4.81 1.74 16.77
CA PRO A 99 -4.08 2.79 17.44
C PRO A 99 -2.79 3.16 16.68
N PRO A 100 -2.36 4.44 16.68
CA PRO A 100 -1.19 4.89 15.93
C PRO A 100 0.08 4.08 16.19
N GLU A 101 0.33 3.70 17.44
CA GLU A 101 1.48 2.91 17.87
C GLU A 101 1.50 1.52 17.21
N ILE A 102 0.34 0.88 17.09
CA ILE A 102 0.21 -0.43 16.43
C ILE A 102 0.34 -0.27 14.91
N PHE A 103 -0.29 0.75 14.32
CA PHE A 103 -0.16 0.99 12.88
C PHE A 103 1.30 1.29 12.49
N GLN A 104 2.04 2.00 13.33
CA GLN A 104 3.45 2.32 13.12
C GLN A 104 4.30 1.04 12.98
N GLU A 105 4.06 0.01 13.77
CA GLU A 105 4.77 -1.28 13.66
C GLU A 105 4.61 -1.89 12.27
N TYR A 106 3.40 -1.85 11.69
CA TYR A 106 3.15 -2.35 10.35
C TYR A 106 3.92 -1.55 9.28
N VAL A 107 3.87 -0.23 9.35
CA VAL A 107 4.54 0.66 8.39
C VAL A 107 6.07 0.49 8.47
N GLN A 108 6.61 0.25 9.67
CA GLN A 108 8.03 -0.08 9.87
C GLN A 108 8.43 -1.43 9.24
N ILE A 109 7.59 -2.46 9.36
CA ILE A 109 7.79 -3.75 8.69
C ILE A 109 7.87 -3.57 7.17
N LEU A 110 7.09 -2.64 6.61
CA LEU A 110 7.13 -2.31 5.18
C LEU A 110 8.34 -1.44 4.77
N GLY A 111 9.13 -0.93 5.73
CA GLY A 111 10.29 -0.07 5.47
C GLY A 111 9.93 1.33 4.94
N ILE A 112 8.76 1.84 5.34
CA ILE A 112 8.26 3.18 5.00
C ILE A 112 8.63 4.13 6.14
N ASN A 113 9.24 5.27 5.81
CA ASN A 113 9.59 6.30 6.79
C ASN A 113 8.64 7.52 6.68
N ALA A 114 8.48 8.27 7.77
CA ALA A 114 7.49 9.36 7.83
C ALA A 114 7.82 10.56 6.91
N ASP A 115 9.09 10.76 6.55
CA ASP A 115 9.54 11.86 5.70
C ASP A 115 9.39 11.59 4.20
N GLU A 116 9.09 10.35 3.82
CA GLU A 116 8.99 9.89 2.44
C GLU A 116 7.71 10.37 1.75
N HIS A 117 7.71 10.37 0.43
CA HIS A 117 6.53 10.63 -0.38
C HIS A 117 5.97 9.32 -0.91
N LEU A 118 4.71 9.01 -0.59
CA LEU A 118 4.04 7.80 -1.05
C LEU A 118 3.35 8.04 -2.38
N ILE A 119 3.65 7.21 -3.37
CA ILE A 119 2.94 7.11 -4.63
C ILE A 119 2.11 5.84 -4.57
N LEU A 120 0.81 5.96 -4.69
CA LEU A 120 -0.13 4.86 -4.53
C LEU A 120 -0.84 4.57 -5.86
N TYR A 121 -1.00 3.30 -6.16
CA TYR A 121 -1.88 2.86 -7.24
C TYR A 121 -2.58 1.57 -6.85
N ALA A 122 -3.56 1.19 -7.65
CA ALA A 122 -4.21 -0.10 -7.57
C ALA A 122 -4.66 -0.51 -8.97
N ARG A 123 -5.28 -1.70 -9.07
CA ARG A 123 -5.95 -2.19 -10.28
C ARG A 123 -7.45 -2.32 -10.08
N GLY A 124 -8.18 -2.42 -11.18
CA GLY A 124 -9.61 -2.71 -11.19
C GLY A 124 -10.48 -1.50 -11.54
N ILE A 125 -11.76 -1.58 -11.21
CA ILE A 125 -12.79 -0.59 -11.59
C ILE A 125 -12.32 0.85 -11.29
N LEU A 126 -12.53 1.74 -12.26
CA LEU A 126 -12.07 3.15 -12.21
C LEU A 126 -10.54 3.28 -11.99
N GLY A 127 -9.74 2.41 -12.63
CA GLY A 127 -8.28 2.43 -12.51
C GLY A 127 -7.78 2.11 -11.10
N GLY A 128 -8.57 1.39 -10.30
CA GLY A 128 -8.26 1.09 -8.89
C GLY A 128 -8.31 2.30 -7.95
N MET A 129 -8.76 3.47 -8.41
CA MET A 129 -8.67 4.73 -7.65
C MET A 129 -9.35 4.69 -6.28
N LEU A 130 -10.44 3.92 -6.12
CA LEU A 130 -11.11 3.76 -4.84
C LEU A 130 -10.18 3.19 -3.76
N HIS A 131 -9.35 2.21 -4.11
CA HIS A 131 -8.45 1.57 -3.15
C HIS A 131 -7.21 2.39 -2.88
N ALA A 132 -6.61 2.95 -3.93
CA ALA A 132 -5.47 3.85 -3.80
C ALA A 132 -5.85 5.08 -2.94
N ALA A 133 -7.04 5.66 -3.15
CA ALA A 133 -7.56 6.75 -2.33
C ALA A 133 -7.85 6.33 -0.88
N LYS A 134 -8.36 5.11 -0.65
CA LYS A 134 -8.61 4.61 0.70
C LYS A 134 -7.32 4.44 1.50
N ILE A 135 -6.25 3.93 0.88
CA ILE A 135 -4.93 3.85 1.52
C ILE A 135 -4.32 5.26 1.69
N ALA A 136 -4.52 6.19 0.75
CA ALA A 136 -4.10 7.58 0.95
C ALA A 136 -4.78 8.21 2.16
N TRP A 137 -6.10 8.02 2.30
CA TRP A 137 -6.86 8.49 3.46
C TRP A 137 -6.37 7.85 4.76
N LEU A 138 -6.07 6.55 4.75
CA LEU A 138 -5.49 5.85 5.88
C LEU A 138 -4.20 6.52 6.35
N PHE A 139 -3.23 6.68 5.46
CA PHE A 139 -1.95 7.33 5.77
C PHE A 139 -2.12 8.77 6.28
N LYS A 140 -3.00 9.55 5.66
CA LYS A 140 -3.31 10.92 6.12
C LYS A 140 -3.96 10.95 7.50
N THR A 141 -4.80 9.97 7.82
CA THR A 141 -5.43 9.86 9.15
C THR A 141 -4.39 9.65 10.25
N TYR A 142 -3.25 9.04 9.91
CA TYR A 142 -2.07 8.92 10.77
C TYR A 142 -1.03 10.03 10.52
N GLY A 143 -1.40 11.19 9.97
CA GLY A 143 -0.49 12.35 9.85
C GLY A 143 0.45 12.36 8.64
N HIS A 144 0.42 11.34 7.77
CA HIS A 144 1.29 11.28 6.60
C HIS A 144 0.70 12.02 5.39
N GLU A 145 1.13 13.27 5.19
CA GLU A 145 0.54 14.17 4.19
C GLU A 145 1.08 14.01 2.75
N LYS A 146 2.31 13.52 2.60
CA LYS A 146 3.02 13.45 1.31
C LYS A 146 2.57 12.25 0.48
N VAL A 147 1.40 12.36 -0.14
CA VAL A 147 0.80 11.27 -0.93
C VAL A 147 0.39 11.74 -2.33
N SER A 148 0.71 10.91 -3.33
CA SER A 148 0.24 11.00 -4.72
C SER A 148 -0.50 9.73 -5.12
N LEU A 149 -1.54 9.87 -5.95
CA LEU A 149 -2.19 8.76 -6.64
C LEU A 149 -1.74 8.72 -8.10
N ILE A 150 -1.60 7.51 -8.66
CA ILE A 150 -1.37 7.32 -10.10
C ILE A 150 -2.71 7.38 -10.84
N ASP A 151 -2.86 8.34 -11.76
CA ASP A 151 -4.01 8.44 -12.64
C ASP A 151 -4.07 7.25 -13.61
N GLY A 152 -5.22 6.59 -13.68
CA GLY A 152 -5.43 5.36 -14.46
C GLY A 152 -4.85 4.08 -13.84
N GLY A 153 -4.07 4.19 -12.75
CA GLY A 153 -3.56 3.06 -11.97
C GLY A 153 -2.75 2.03 -12.78
N TYR A 154 -2.85 0.77 -12.37
CA TYR A 154 -2.13 -0.35 -13.02
C TYR A 154 -2.58 -0.58 -14.47
N ASP A 155 -3.86 -0.37 -14.77
CA ASP A 155 -4.41 -0.70 -16.08
C ASP A 155 -3.88 0.27 -17.15
N GLU A 156 -3.76 1.56 -16.83
CA GLU A 156 -3.11 2.53 -17.71
C GLU A 156 -1.60 2.28 -17.85
N TRP A 157 -0.93 1.83 -16.78
CA TRP A 157 0.50 1.44 -16.85
C TRP A 157 0.74 0.35 -17.89
N ILE A 158 -0.11 -0.69 -17.90
CA ILE A 158 -0.05 -1.78 -18.88
C ILE A 158 -0.38 -1.28 -20.28
N LYS A 159 -1.42 -0.45 -20.42
CA LYS A 159 -1.85 0.09 -21.71
C LYS A 159 -0.76 0.92 -22.39
N GLN A 160 0.05 1.64 -21.62
CA GLN A 160 1.23 2.37 -22.12
C GLN A 160 2.43 1.47 -22.44
N GLY A 161 2.31 0.15 -22.23
CA GLY A 161 3.35 -0.83 -22.55
C GLY A 161 4.57 -0.78 -21.62
N TYR A 162 4.42 -0.25 -20.41
CA TYR A 162 5.51 -0.22 -19.44
C TYR A 162 5.76 -1.59 -18.81
N GLU A 163 7.00 -1.82 -18.39
CA GLU A 163 7.43 -3.08 -17.80
C GLU A 163 6.71 -3.38 -16.49
N ILE A 164 6.51 -4.67 -16.22
CA ILE A 164 6.02 -5.18 -14.94
C ILE A 164 6.98 -6.22 -14.38
N THR A 165 6.94 -6.42 -13.07
CA THR A 165 7.60 -7.54 -12.41
C THR A 165 6.60 -8.37 -11.60
N LYS A 166 7.02 -9.57 -11.22
CA LYS A 166 6.32 -10.50 -10.31
C LYS A 166 7.10 -10.72 -9.01
N ASP A 167 8.23 -10.02 -8.84
CA ASP A 167 9.10 -10.17 -7.68
C ASP A 167 8.42 -9.74 -6.39
N ASP A 168 8.63 -10.48 -5.30
CA ASP A 168 8.15 -10.03 -3.99
C ASP A 168 9.11 -8.97 -3.42
N VAL A 169 8.84 -7.68 -3.70
CA VAL A 169 9.70 -6.58 -3.24
C VAL A 169 9.59 -6.45 -1.72
N LYS A 170 10.74 -6.58 -1.04
CA LYS A 170 10.90 -6.36 0.40
C LYS A 170 12.00 -5.34 0.63
N LEU A 171 11.73 -4.35 1.48
CA LEU A 171 12.76 -3.39 1.92
C LEU A 171 13.42 -3.88 3.21
N SER A 172 14.70 -3.53 3.38
CA SER A 172 15.35 -3.68 4.67
C SER A 172 14.78 -2.66 5.66
N VAL A 173 14.49 -3.12 6.88
CA VAL A 173 14.05 -2.24 7.96
C VAL A 173 15.19 -1.26 8.28
N SER A 174 15.02 0.00 7.91
CA SER A 174 15.90 1.09 8.30
C SER A 174 15.48 1.55 9.70
N CYS A 175 16.38 1.40 10.68
CA CYS A 175 16.18 1.80 12.08
C CYS A 175 16.21 3.33 12.25
N LYS A 176 15.36 4.05 11.52
CA LYS A 176 15.07 5.47 11.78
C LYS A 176 13.80 5.52 12.60
N ILE A 177 13.96 5.72 13.90
CA ILE A 177 12.86 6.03 14.82
C ILE A 177 12.08 7.20 14.20
N THR A 178 10.84 6.96 13.78
CA THR A 178 9.99 8.06 13.34
C THR A 178 8.59 7.83 13.86
N VAL A 179 8.16 8.75 14.71
CA VAL A 179 6.79 8.93 15.16
C VAL A 179 6.03 9.56 14.00
N LEU A 180 4.92 8.95 13.61
CA LEU A 180 3.98 9.48 12.61
C LEU A 180 3.27 10.73 13.14
#